data_AF-A0A1M4S886-F1
#
_entry.id   AF-A0A1M4S886-F1
#
_cell.length_a   1.000
_cell.length_b   1.000
_cell.length_c   1.000
_cell.angle_alpha   90.00
_cell.angle_beta   90.00
_cell.angle_gamma   90.00
#
_symmetry.space_group_name_H-M   'P 1'
#
loop_
_entity.id
_entity.type
_entity.pdbx_description
1 polymer ?
#
loop_
_entity_poly.entity_id
_entity_poly.type
_entity_poly.pdbx_seq_one_letter_code
_entity_poly.pdbx_strand_id
1 'polypeptide(L)'
;MNNWDDDNPWGKWGKKCDHDNTCGSDPYDDGFDFDQDSILLHKIIKALCILKREIAKCEEILCNPKFGLKEIKREVRNIERGVFSPTFGLPEIKSEVSTVQTIVGGIMDMIDNPTFGLEEIKAEVSDILTIVTDIVLNPVFGISEIKAEVSNIETAIFSTTFGLQEIKSEISQILANQGASPFLTTGSFFVDCDELTILLKALNNTDTVQSVTFIIRNLTDCPSVDSTEVVVTIPACCSEDTEVAIPGTGQRNLEVRAIRSSATGVLVYLATKTGAPFSMGSKVNEFKHAEWIPVATFCT
;
A
#
# COMPACT_ATOMS: atom_id res chain seq x y z
N MET A 1 -68.88 0.31 -33.04
CA MET A 1 -69.39 1.29 -34.02
C MET A 1 -70.91 1.17 -34.03
N ASN A 2 -71.60 1.97 -33.23
CA ASN A 2 -73.06 2.12 -33.34
C ASN A 2 -73.30 3.46 -34.04
N ASN A 3 -73.89 3.40 -35.23
CA ASN A 3 -74.25 4.57 -36.02
C ASN A 3 -75.44 5.26 -35.34
N TRP A 4 -75.17 6.30 -34.55
CA TRP A 4 -76.21 7.10 -33.87
C TRP A 4 -76.87 8.14 -34.79
N ASP A 5 -76.55 8.12 -36.09
CA ASP A 5 -77.21 8.99 -37.07
C ASP A 5 -78.60 8.45 -37.47
N ASP A 6 -78.92 7.18 -37.20
CA ASP A 6 -80.17 6.56 -37.66
C ASP A 6 -81.39 6.88 -36.77
N ASP A 7 -81.19 7.36 -35.54
CA ASP A 7 -82.26 7.75 -34.60
C ASP A 7 -82.28 9.25 -34.27
N ASN A 8 -81.96 10.11 -35.24
CA ASN A 8 -82.10 11.56 -35.09
C ASN A 8 -83.50 12.03 -35.55
N PRO A 9 -84.47 12.28 -34.65
CA PRO A 9 -85.78 12.80 -35.04
C PRO A 9 -85.72 14.21 -35.66
N TRP A 10 -84.56 14.87 -35.62
CA TRP A 10 -84.32 16.21 -36.15
C TRP A 10 -83.62 16.23 -37.52
N GLY A 11 -83.26 15.07 -38.10
CA GLY A 11 -82.50 14.96 -39.36
C GLY A 11 -83.23 15.47 -40.62
N LYS A 12 -84.54 15.79 -40.54
CA LYS A 12 -85.36 16.22 -41.69
C LYS A 12 -85.54 17.74 -41.84
N TRP A 13 -84.94 18.56 -40.98
CA TRP A 13 -85.10 20.02 -41.04
C TRP A 13 -83.85 20.72 -41.60
N GLY A 14 -83.33 20.21 -42.72
CA GLY A 14 -82.34 20.90 -43.54
C GLY A 14 -82.91 22.10 -44.32
N LYS A 15 -83.92 22.79 -43.78
CA LYS A 15 -84.40 24.05 -44.33
C LYS A 15 -83.62 25.18 -43.69
N LYS A 16 -83.11 26.10 -44.52
CA LYS A 16 -82.53 27.36 -44.07
C LYS A 16 -83.51 28.02 -43.09
N CYS A 17 -82.99 28.51 -41.96
CA CYS A 17 -83.73 29.38 -41.05
C CYS A 17 -83.97 30.72 -41.78
N ASP A 18 -84.99 30.75 -42.64
CA ASP A 18 -85.37 31.95 -43.37
C ASP A 18 -86.17 32.87 -42.45
N HIS A 19 -85.63 34.06 -42.21
CA HIS A 19 -86.19 35.07 -41.32
C HIS A 19 -87.38 35.78 -42.00
N ASP A 20 -88.60 35.47 -41.60
CA ASP A 20 -89.81 36.16 -42.07
C ASP A 20 -90.10 37.40 -41.19
N ASN A 21 -89.74 38.59 -41.68
CA ASN A 21 -89.80 39.87 -40.96
C ASN A 21 -91.18 40.59 -41.05
N THR A 22 -92.27 39.86 -41.28
CA THR A 22 -93.60 40.45 -41.57
C THR A 22 -94.35 41.09 -40.39
N CYS A 23 -93.78 41.18 -39.17
CA CYS A 23 -94.45 41.78 -38.00
C CYS A 23 -94.03 43.24 -37.72
N GLY A 24 -93.79 44.03 -38.77
CA GLY A 24 -93.22 45.38 -38.66
C GLY A 24 -94.06 46.46 -39.35
N SER A 25 -95.25 46.75 -38.82
CA SER A 25 -95.94 48.06 -38.99
C SER A 25 -97.25 48.03 -38.20
N ASP A 26 -97.33 48.75 -37.08
CA ASP A 26 -98.61 49.18 -36.47
C ASP A 26 -99.19 50.28 -37.38
N PRO A 27 -100.36 50.12 -38.03
CA PRO A 27 -100.91 51.16 -38.88
C PRO A 27 -102.25 51.67 -38.35
N TYR A 28 -102.46 51.84 -37.03
CA TYR A 28 -103.70 52.44 -36.52
C TYR A 28 -103.45 53.15 -35.17
N ASP A 29 -102.91 54.37 -35.27
CA ASP A 29 -103.33 55.47 -34.39
C ASP A 29 -104.61 56.06 -35.03
N ASP A 30 -105.44 56.75 -34.26
CA ASP A 30 -106.65 57.50 -34.70
C ASP A 30 -108.03 56.81 -34.49
N GLY A 31 -108.53 56.88 -33.26
CA GLY A 31 -109.95 57.10 -32.88
C GLY A 31 -111.09 56.45 -33.69
N PHE A 32 -111.26 55.13 -33.59
CA PHE A 32 -112.46 54.41 -34.04
C PHE A 32 -113.02 53.50 -32.93
N ASP A 33 -114.34 53.56 -32.69
CA ASP A 33 -115.04 52.82 -31.64
C ASP A 33 -115.21 51.35 -32.07
N PHE A 34 -114.41 50.45 -31.49
CA PHE A 34 -114.40 49.03 -31.82
C PHE A 34 -115.26 48.22 -30.84
N ASP A 35 -116.07 47.29 -31.38
CA ASP A 35 -116.74 46.25 -30.60
C ASP A 35 -115.72 45.41 -29.82
N GLN A 36 -116.12 44.90 -28.65
CA GLN A 36 -115.26 44.29 -27.63
C GLN A 36 -114.45 43.10 -28.17
N ASP A 37 -114.98 42.43 -29.20
CA ASP A 37 -114.33 41.32 -29.91
C ASP A 37 -113.10 41.75 -30.74
N SER A 38 -113.10 42.96 -31.31
CA SER A 38 -111.97 43.45 -32.11
C SER A 38 -110.76 43.82 -31.24
N ILE A 39 -111.01 44.36 -30.04
CA ILE A 39 -109.97 44.66 -29.04
C ILE A 39 -109.32 43.36 -28.52
N LEU A 40 -110.12 42.32 -28.30
CA LEU A 40 -109.62 41.01 -27.87
C LEU A 40 -108.76 40.36 -28.97
N LEU A 41 -109.23 40.41 -30.22
CA LEU A 41 -108.49 39.89 -31.37
C LEU A 41 -107.13 40.57 -31.54
N HIS A 42 -107.07 41.90 -31.40
CA HIS A 42 -105.82 42.66 -31.46
C HIS A 42 -104.81 42.24 -30.37
N LYS A 43 -105.28 42.03 -29.14
CA LYS A 43 -104.44 41.54 -28.03
C LYS A 43 -103.87 40.14 -28.30
N ILE A 44 -104.67 39.24 -28.87
CA ILE A 44 -104.24 37.89 -29.25
C ILE A 44 -103.17 37.97 -30.35
N ILE A 45 -103.39 38.78 -31.39
CA ILE A 45 -102.43 38.97 -32.48
C ILE A 45 -101.10 39.52 -31.95
N LYS A 46 -101.13 40.53 -31.08
CA LYS A 46 -99.92 41.08 -30.45
C LYS A 46 -99.17 40.04 -29.61
N ALA A 47 -99.89 39.23 -28.81
CA ALA A 47 -99.28 38.16 -28.03
C ALA A 47 -98.61 37.10 -28.92
N LEU A 48 -99.27 36.69 -30.00
CA LEU A 48 -98.71 35.75 -30.99
C LEU A 48 -97.48 36.33 -31.70
N CYS A 49 -97.48 37.63 -32.02
CA CYS A 49 -96.31 38.30 -32.62
C CYS A 49 -95.10 38.29 -31.68
N ILE A 50 -95.31 38.57 -30.39
CA ILE A 50 -94.24 38.50 -29.38
C ILE A 50 -93.71 37.07 -29.26
N LEU A 51 -94.59 36.07 -29.17
CA LEU A 51 -94.19 34.66 -29.11
C LEU A 51 -93.42 34.23 -30.36
N LYS A 52 -93.86 34.60 -31.57
CA LYS A 52 -93.14 34.32 -32.83
C LYS A 52 -91.73 34.91 -32.78
N ARG A 53 -91.56 36.14 -32.29
CA ARG A 53 -90.26 36.80 -32.17
C ARG A 53 -89.33 36.11 -31.16
N GLU A 54 -89.84 35.74 -29.98
CA GLU A 54 -89.03 35.05 -28.97
C GLU A 54 -88.64 33.65 -29.43
N ILE A 55 -89.52 32.93 -30.14
CA ILE A 55 -89.19 31.65 -30.77
C ILE A 55 -88.06 31.82 -31.80
N ALA A 56 -88.11 32.86 -32.64
CA ALA A 56 -87.07 33.13 -33.63
C ALA A 56 -85.69 33.40 -32.98
N LYS A 57 -85.64 34.14 -31.86
CA LYS A 57 -84.39 34.35 -31.10
C LYS A 57 -83.84 33.06 -30.51
N CYS A 58 -84.70 32.21 -29.95
CA CYS A 58 -84.30 30.90 -29.46
C CYS A 58 -83.71 30.05 -30.58
N GLU A 59 -84.34 30.05 -31.76
CA GLU A 59 -83.84 29.35 -32.94
C GLU A 59 -82.47 29.90 -33.39
N GLU A 60 -82.29 31.22 -33.41
CA GLU A 60 -81.01 31.86 -33.75
C GLU A 60 -79.88 31.43 -32.82
N ILE A 61 -80.13 31.35 -31.50
CA ILE A 61 -79.15 30.89 -30.51
C ILE A 61 -78.84 29.40 -30.72
N LEU A 62 -79.86 28.56 -30.88
CA LEU A 62 -79.70 27.11 -31.02
C LEU A 62 -79.03 26.71 -32.33
N CYS A 63 -79.25 27.48 -33.40
CA CYS A 63 -78.67 27.28 -34.73
C CYS A 63 -77.39 28.09 -34.96
N ASN A 64 -76.91 28.87 -33.97
CA ASN A 64 -75.73 29.69 -34.15
C ASN A 64 -74.52 28.83 -34.54
N PRO A 65 -73.81 29.13 -35.64
CA PRO A 65 -72.72 28.29 -36.12
C PRO A 65 -71.48 28.28 -35.20
N LYS A 66 -71.39 29.19 -34.23
CA LYS A 66 -70.25 29.32 -33.30
C LYS A 66 -70.49 28.76 -31.91
N PHE A 67 -71.74 28.67 -31.46
CA PHE A 67 -72.08 28.22 -30.11
C PHE A 67 -73.45 27.52 -30.01
N GLY A 68 -74.12 27.28 -31.13
CA GLY A 68 -75.36 26.51 -31.18
C GLY A 68 -75.10 25.01 -30.99
N LEU A 69 -76.17 24.23 -30.94
CA LEU A 69 -76.12 22.81 -30.59
C LEU A 69 -75.24 21.99 -31.55
N LYS A 70 -75.23 22.34 -32.84
CA LYS A 70 -74.38 21.67 -33.84
C LYS A 70 -72.89 21.83 -33.54
N GLU A 71 -72.50 23.02 -33.10
CA GLU A 71 -71.12 23.34 -32.78
C GLU A 71 -70.68 22.64 -31.49
N ILE A 72 -71.51 22.69 -30.44
CA ILE A 72 -71.26 21.98 -29.18
C ILE A 72 -71.08 20.47 -29.44
N LYS A 73 -71.95 19.86 -30.26
CA LYS A 73 -71.81 18.45 -30.64
C LYS A 73 -70.51 18.16 -31.41
N ARG A 74 -69.99 19.12 -32.18
CA ARG A 74 -68.71 18.96 -32.88
C ARG A 74 -67.54 18.98 -31.90
N GLU A 75 -67.51 19.96 -31.00
CA GLU A 75 -66.48 20.07 -29.97
C GLU A 75 -66.47 18.84 -29.05
N VAL A 76 -67.64 18.37 -28.62
CA VAL A 76 -67.75 17.12 -27.82
C VAL A 76 -67.13 15.94 -28.56
N ARG A 77 -67.43 15.74 -29.85
CA ARG A 77 -66.83 14.66 -30.64
C ARG A 77 -65.30 14.80 -30.78
N ASN A 78 -64.78 16.02 -30.86
CA ASN A 78 -63.33 16.23 -30.93
C ASN A 78 -62.65 15.88 -29.60
N ILE A 79 -63.26 16.27 -28.48
CA ILE A 79 -62.79 15.90 -27.13
C ILE A 79 -62.84 14.37 -26.97
N GLU A 80 -63.96 13.73 -27.32
CA GLU A 80 -64.10 12.27 -27.26
C GLU A 80 -63.03 11.57 -28.12
N ARG A 81 -62.78 12.06 -29.34
CA ARG A 81 -61.72 11.52 -30.22
C ARG A 81 -60.33 11.66 -29.59
N GLY A 82 -60.07 12.75 -28.88
CA GLY A 82 -58.79 12.94 -28.18
C GLY A 82 -58.65 12.02 -26.97
N VAL A 83 -59.64 12.02 -26.08
CA VAL A 83 -59.64 11.25 -24.83
C VAL A 83 -59.64 9.74 -25.08
N PHE A 84 -60.43 9.29 -26.06
CA PHE A 84 -60.54 7.87 -26.42
C PHE A 84 -59.66 7.48 -27.60
N SER A 85 -58.72 8.34 -28.01
CA SER A 85 -57.75 7.97 -29.03
C SER A 85 -56.92 6.77 -28.55
N PRO A 86 -56.82 5.70 -29.34
CA PRO A 86 -56.02 4.54 -28.98
C PRO A 86 -54.51 4.82 -29.01
N THR A 87 -54.05 5.92 -29.61
CA THR A 87 -52.61 6.19 -29.83
C THR A 87 -52.07 7.39 -29.04
N PHE A 88 -52.92 8.18 -28.41
CA PHE A 88 -52.50 9.33 -27.59
C PHE A 88 -53.50 9.71 -26.48
N GLY A 89 -54.61 8.98 -26.38
CA GLY A 89 -55.62 9.20 -25.35
C GLY A 89 -55.35 8.37 -24.09
N LEU A 90 -56.36 8.26 -23.24
CA LEU A 90 -56.27 7.47 -22.00
C LEU A 90 -55.89 5.99 -22.21
N PRO A 91 -56.33 5.30 -23.29
CA PRO A 91 -55.89 3.93 -23.53
C PRO A 91 -54.38 3.79 -23.69
N GLU A 92 -53.73 4.72 -24.41
CA GLU A 92 -52.28 4.69 -24.63
C GLU A 92 -51.51 4.98 -23.34
N ILE A 93 -51.91 6.02 -22.60
CA ILE A 93 -51.32 6.35 -21.29
C ILE A 93 -51.40 5.16 -20.34
N LYS A 94 -52.54 4.46 -20.31
CA LYS A 94 -52.70 3.25 -19.49
C LYS A 94 -51.75 2.13 -19.92
N SER A 95 -51.52 1.96 -21.22
CA SER A 95 -50.59 0.98 -21.77
C SER A 95 -49.14 1.30 -21.35
N GLU A 96 -48.70 2.54 -21.54
CA GLU A 96 -47.36 2.99 -21.16
C GLU A 96 -47.10 2.85 -19.65
N VAL A 97 -48.08 3.25 -18.82
CA VAL A 97 -48.00 3.08 -17.36
C VAL A 97 -47.86 1.61 -16.98
N SER A 98 -48.59 0.71 -17.64
CA SER A 98 -48.46 -0.73 -17.42
C SER A 98 -47.06 -1.22 -17.77
N THR A 99 -46.47 -0.76 -18.88
CA THR A 99 -45.09 -1.11 -19.25
C THR A 99 -44.09 -0.63 -18.21
N VAL A 100 -44.21 0.61 -17.74
CA VAL A 100 -43.35 1.17 -16.69
C VAL A 100 -43.47 0.35 -15.40
N GLN A 101 -44.68 -0.01 -15.00
CA GLN A 101 -44.90 -0.85 -13.82
C GLN A 101 -44.21 -2.21 -13.94
N THR A 102 -44.27 -2.85 -15.12
CA THR A 102 -43.56 -4.11 -15.37
C THR A 102 -42.05 -3.95 -15.26
N ILE A 103 -41.48 -2.89 -15.85
CA ILE A 103 -40.03 -2.63 -15.80
C ILE A 103 -39.59 -2.40 -14.35
N VAL A 104 -40.31 -1.56 -13.59
CA VAL A 104 -40.00 -1.27 -12.19
C VAL A 104 -40.09 -2.53 -11.33
N GLY A 105 -41.11 -3.38 -11.56
CA GLY A 105 -41.21 -4.68 -10.88
C GLY A 105 -39.99 -5.57 -11.15
N GLY A 106 -39.55 -5.68 -12.41
CA GLY A 106 -38.35 -6.46 -12.74
C GLY A 106 -37.06 -5.93 -12.12
N ILE A 107 -36.93 -4.60 -11.98
CA ILE A 107 -35.79 -3.98 -11.27
C ILE A 107 -35.84 -4.35 -9.77
N MET A 108 -37.02 -4.28 -9.14
CA MET A 108 -37.19 -4.68 -7.74
C MET A 108 -36.84 -6.16 -7.55
N ASP A 109 -37.34 -7.06 -8.40
CA ASP A 109 -37.02 -8.49 -8.35
C ASP A 109 -35.52 -8.76 -8.50
N MET A 110 -34.80 -7.96 -9.30
CA MET A 110 -33.35 -8.08 -9.47
C MET A 110 -32.58 -7.60 -8.23
N ILE A 111 -33.01 -6.48 -7.64
CA ILE A 111 -32.39 -5.89 -6.43
C ILE A 111 -32.61 -6.80 -5.22
N ASP A 112 -33.82 -7.34 -5.07
CA ASP A 112 -34.22 -8.19 -3.95
C ASP A 112 -33.88 -9.67 -4.18
N ASN A 113 -33.21 -10.01 -5.28
CA ASN A 113 -32.84 -11.39 -5.55
C ASN A 113 -31.84 -11.90 -4.49
N PRO A 114 -32.14 -13.00 -3.78
CA PRO A 114 -31.29 -13.47 -2.68
C PRO A 114 -29.98 -14.11 -3.15
N THR A 115 -29.78 -14.32 -4.45
CA THR A 115 -28.61 -15.02 -5.02
C THR A 115 -27.68 -14.14 -5.85
N PHE A 116 -28.09 -12.92 -6.17
CA PHE A 116 -27.25 -11.95 -6.92
C PHE A 116 -27.62 -10.48 -6.66
N GLY A 117 -28.63 -10.22 -5.82
CA GLY A 117 -29.09 -8.89 -5.46
C GLY A 117 -28.33 -8.32 -4.27
N LEU A 118 -28.89 -7.28 -3.64
CA LEU A 118 -28.21 -6.58 -2.55
C LEU A 118 -28.03 -7.43 -1.29
N GLU A 119 -28.92 -8.39 -1.03
CA GLU A 119 -28.78 -9.30 0.10
C GLU A 119 -27.56 -10.20 -0.03
N GLU A 120 -27.30 -10.74 -1.22
CA GLU A 120 -26.14 -11.60 -1.50
C GLU A 120 -24.83 -10.79 -1.37
N ILE A 121 -24.75 -9.61 -2.00
CA ILE A 121 -23.58 -8.72 -1.86
C ILE A 121 -23.29 -8.40 -0.39
N LYS A 122 -24.33 -8.14 0.42
CA LYS A 122 -24.17 -7.86 1.84
C LYS A 122 -23.65 -9.07 2.62
N ALA A 123 -24.09 -10.28 2.27
CA ALA A 123 -23.59 -11.50 2.86
C ALA A 123 -22.11 -11.73 2.52
N GLU A 124 -21.74 -11.62 1.23
CA GLU A 124 -20.33 -11.77 0.81
C GLU A 124 -19.40 -10.75 1.50
N VAL A 125 -19.83 -9.49 1.59
CA VAL A 125 -19.06 -8.44 2.28
C VAL A 125 -18.87 -8.77 3.77
N SER A 126 -19.90 -9.33 4.42
CA SER A 126 -19.82 -9.77 5.82
C SER A 126 -18.83 -10.93 6.01
N ASP A 127 -18.81 -11.89 5.08
CA ASP A 127 -17.91 -13.03 5.11
C ASP A 127 -16.45 -12.58 4.89
N ILE A 128 -16.21 -11.71 3.91
CA ILE A 128 -14.89 -11.11 3.67
C ILE A 128 -14.42 -10.36 4.91
N LEU A 129 -15.27 -9.55 5.54
CA LEU A 129 -14.92 -8.81 6.76
C LEU A 129 -14.53 -9.76 7.90
N THR A 130 -15.24 -10.87 8.05
CA THR A 130 -14.94 -11.89 9.06
C THR A 130 -13.57 -12.53 8.79
N ILE A 131 -13.32 -12.98 7.56
CA ILE A 131 -12.04 -13.59 7.16
C ILE A 131 -10.87 -12.62 7.39
N VAL A 132 -11.01 -11.36 6.96
CA VAL A 132 -9.97 -10.35 7.13
C VAL A 132 -9.69 -10.11 8.61
N THR A 133 -10.74 -10.03 9.43
CA THR A 133 -10.61 -9.85 10.88
C THR A 133 -9.87 -11.04 11.51
N ASP A 134 -10.25 -12.26 11.16
CA ASP A 134 -9.65 -13.49 11.68
C ASP A 134 -8.18 -13.64 11.29
N ILE A 135 -7.78 -13.18 10.09
CA ILE A 135 -6.37 -13.20 9.65
C ILE A 135 -5.57 -12.11 10.36
N VAL A 136 -6.07 -10.87 10.38
CA VAL A 136 -5.33 -9.71 10.88
C VAL A 136 -5.18 -9.75 12.41
N LEU A 137 -6.23 -10.16 13.11
CA LEU A 137 -6.28 -10.21 14.58
C LEU A 137 -5.97 -11.61 15.13
N ASN A 138 -5.53 -12.54 14.28
CA ASN A 138 -5.18 -13.87 14.76
C ASN A 138 -4.08 -13.79 15.84
N PRO A 139 -4.27 -14.40 17.01
CA PRO A 139 -3.25 -14.35 18.07
C PRO A 139 -2.00 -15.19 17.76
N VAL A 140 -2.02 -16.05 16.74
CA VAL A 140 -0.92 -16.98 16.41
C VAL A 140 -0.11 -16.54 15.20
N PHE A 141 -0.69 -15.78 14.28
CA PHE A 141 -0.01 -15.34 13.05
C PHE A 141 -0.45 -13.94 12.56
N GLY A 142 -1.32 -13.26 13.31
CA GLY A 142 -1.77 -11.92 12.98
C GLY A 142 -0.72 -10.86 13.32
N ILE A 143 -1.10 -9.60 13.12
CA ILE A 143 -0.17 -8.46 13.28
C ILE A 143 0.38 -8.37 14.71
N SER A 144 -0.42 -8.70 15.71
CA SER A 144 0.00 -8.70 17.11
C SER A 144 1.15 -9.67 17.38
N GLU A 145 1.09 -10.88 16.82
CA GLU A 145 2.14 -11.89 16.99
C GLU A 145 3.42 -11.50 16.24
N ILE A 146 3.29 -11.02 15.00
CA ILE A 146 4.44 -10.50 14.23
C ILE A 146 5.17 -9.40 15.01
N LYS A 147 4.42 -8.50 15.66
CA LYS A 147 5.00 -7.43 16.47
C LYS A 147 5.72 -7.98 17.72
N ALA A 148 5.19 -9.02 18.35
CA ALA A 148 5.82 -9.67 19.49
C ALA A 148 7.13 -10.37 19.10
N GLU A 149 7.12 -11.12 18.00
CA GLU A 149 8.30 -11.79 17.44
C GLU A 149 9.40 -10.79 17.07
N VAL A 150 9.05 -9.69 16.40
CA VAL A 150 10.02 -8.61 16.08
C VAL A 150 10.62 -8.02 17.36
N SER A 151 9.81 -7.75 18.39
CA SER A 151 10.30 -7.24 19.67
C SER A 151 11.25 -8.23 20.37
N ASN A 152 10.99 -9.53 20.28
CA ASN A 152 11.86 -10.57 20.85
C ASN A 152 13.21 -10.62 20.12
N ILE A 153 13.19 -10.55 18.79
CA ILE A 153 14.40 -10.51 17.94
C ILE A 153 15.23 -9.26 18.27
N GLU A 154 14.59 -8.08 18.34
CA GLU A 154 15.27 -6.83 18.71
C GLU A 154 15.92 -6.94 20.09
N THR A 155 15.19 -7.46 21.08
CA THR A 155 15.72 -7.67 22.44
C THR A 155 16.94 -8.59 22.43
N ALA A 156 16.91 -9.67 21.63
CA ALA A 156 18.02 -10.59 21.53
C ALA A 156 19.25 -9.97 20.85
N ILE A 157 19.05 -9.27 19.72
CA ILE A 157 20.14 -8.64 18.94
C ILE A 157 20.81 -7.50 19.74
N PHE A 158 20.01 -6.67 20.41
CA PHE A 158 20.49 -5.50 21.15
C PHE A 158 20.79 -5.79 22.63
N SER A 159 20.75 -7.05 23.06
CA SER A 159 21.14 -7.44 24.41
C SER A 159 22.60 -7.05 24.69
N THR A 160 22.82 -6.39 25.83
CA THR A 160 24.17 -6.03 26.28
C THR A 160 24.93 -7.20 26.92
N THR A 161 24.27 -8.34 27.14
CA THR A 161 24.86 -9.51 27.82
C THR A 161 25.05 -10.72 26.91
N PHE A 162 24.43 -10.74 25.73
CA PHE A 162 24.58 -11.85 24.77
C PHE A 162 24.29 -11.43 23.31
N GLY A 163 24.00 -10.15 23.06
CA GLY A 163 23.71 -9.63 21.73
C GLY A 163 24.98 -9.21 21.00
N LEU A 164 24.81 -8.54 19.85
CA LEU A 164 25.94 -8.15 18.99
C LEU A 164 26.93 -7.20 19.69
N GLN A 165 26.45 -6.39 20.61
CA GLN A 165 27.31 -5.50 21.39
C GLN A 165 28.28 -6.28 22.28
N GLU A 166 27.81 -7.35 22.90
CA GLU A 166 28.62 -8.18 23.78
C GLU A 166 29.67 -8.97 22.98
N ILE A 167 29.26 -9.61 21.88
CA ILE A 167 30.17 -10.32 20.97
C ILE A 167 31.29 -9.39 20.47
N LYS A 168 30.94 -8.14 20.08
CA LYS A 168 31.92 -7.15 19.64
C LYS A 168 32.92 -6.78 20.76
N SER A 169 32.45 -6.71 22.00
CA SER A 169 33.30 -6.45 23.17
C SER A 169 34.25 -7.62 23.43
N GLU A 170 33.75 -8.86 23.44
CA GLU A 170 34.58 -10.06 23.63
C GLU A 170 35.65 -10.20 22.54
N ILE A 171 35.28 -10.02 21.27
CA ILE A 171 36.22 -10.04 20.15
C ILE A 171 37.32 -8.99 20.35
N SER A 172 36.93 -7.77 20.75
CA SER A 172 37.91 -6.70 21.02
C SER A 172 38.88 -7.08 22.15
N GLN A 173 38.39 -7.74 23.21
CA GLN A 173 39.23 -8.23 24.30
C GLN A 173 40.15 -9.38 23.85
N ILE A 174 39.65 -10.33 23.05
CA ILE A 174 40.47 -11.42 22.50
C ILE A 174 41.58 -10.86 21.62
N LEU A 175 41.27 -9.91 20.72
CA LEU A 175 42.28 -9.27 19.89
C LEU A 175 43.30 -8.49 20.72
N ALA A 176 42.86 -7.82 21.79
CA ALA A 176 43.77 -7.15 22.72
C ALA A 176 44.68 -8.17 23.45
N ASN A 177 44.15 -9.32 23.85
CA ASN A 177 44.90 -10.35 24.57
C ASN A 177 45.81 -11.19 23.66
N GLN A 178 45.48 -11.36 22.39
CA GLN A 178 46.34 -11.97 21.37
C GLN A 178 47.34 -10.96 20.77
N GLY A 179 47.15 -9.67 21.06
CA GLY A 179 47.88 -8.56 20.48
C GLY A 179 49.21 -8.30 21.16
N ALA A 180 50.29 -8.61 20.44
CA ALA A 180 51.57 -7.93 20.55
C ALA A 180 52.20 -7.96 21.96
N SER A 181 52.79 -9.10 22.33
CA SER A 181 53.82 -9.07 23.37
C SER A 181 55.17 -8.67 22.77
N PRO A 182 55.93 -7.72 23.35
CA PRO A 182 57.31 -7.49 22.96
C PRO A 182 58.22 -8.68 23.33
N PHE A 183 57.75 -9.57 24.22
CA PHE A 183 58.48 -10.73 24.71
C PHE A 183 58.15 -11.97 23.88
N LEU A 184 59.14 -12.49 23.19
CA LEU A 184 59.03 -13.69 22.37
C LEU A 184 60.03 -14.75 22.85
N THR A 185 59.64 -16.01 22.88
CA THR A 185 60.56 -17.13 23.18
C THR A 185 60.56 -18.15 22.06
N THR A 186 61.71 -18.77 21.79
CA THR A 186 61.80 -19.99 20.97
C THR A 186 61.19 -21.21 21.66
N GLY A 187 60.89 -21.12 22.96
CA GLY A 187 60.77 -22.30 23.81
C GLY A 187 62.14 -22.95 24.04
N SER A 188 62.16 -24.06 24.78
CA SER A 188 63.36 -24.86 24.99
C SER A 188 63.66 -25.73 23.76
N PHE A 189 64.92 -25.77 23.33
CA PHE A 189 65.38 -26.63 22.25
C PHE A 189 66.78 -27.18 22.52
N PHE A 190 67.10 -28.33 21.94
CA PHE A 190 68.41 -28.95 22.07
C PHE A 190 69.37 -28.45 21.00
N VAL A 191 70.63 -28.30 21.40
CA VAL A 191 71.77 -28.10 20.49
C VAL A 191 72.83 -29.16 20.75
N ASP A 192 73.44 -29.64 19.67
CA ASP A 192 74.48 -30.66 19.68
C ASP A 192 75.87 -30.06 19.92
N CYS A 193 76.84 -30.93 20.23
CA CYS A 193 78.21 -30.54 20.60
C CYS A 193 78.96 -29.74 19.51
N ASP A 194 78.57 -29.90 18.25
CA ASP A 194 79.23 -29.26 17.10
C ASP A 194 78.63 -27.89 16.77
N GLU A 195 77.48 -27.56 17.37
CA GLU A 195 76.84 -26.24 17.26
C GLU A 195 77.50 -25.29 18.25
N LEU A 196 78.28 -24.35 17.74
CA LEU A 196 79.05 -23.42 18.58
C LEU A 196 78.56 -21.98 18.49
N THR A 197 77.65 -21.67 17.54
CA THR A 197 77.22 -20.30 17.27
C THR A 197 75.71 -20.17 17.12
N ILE A 198 75.17 -19.06 17.62
CA ILE A 198 73.81 -18.58 17.34
C ILE A 198 73.91 -17.36 16.42
N LEU A 199 73.26 -17.45 15.26
CA LEU A 199 72.95 -16.34 14.37
C LEU A 199 71.61 -15.73 14.81
N LEU A 200 71.66 -14.46 15.21
CA LEU A 200 70.51 -13.67 15.59
C LEU A 200 70.26 -12.64 14.50
N LYS A 201 69.02 -12.55 14.02
CA LYS A 201 68.62 -11.55 13.03
C LYS A 201 67.30 -10.91 13.42
N ALA A 202 67.18 -9.62 13.12
CA ALA A 202 65.94 -8.90 13.32
C ALA A 202 65.66 -7.98 12.13
N LEU A 203 64.39 -7.89 11.72
CA LEU A 203 63.88 -7.00 10.69
C LEU A 203 62.97 -5.98 11.36
N ASN A 204 63.23 -4.71 11.08
CA ASN A 204 62.40 -3.61 11.54
C ASN A 204 61.56 -3.06 10.38
N ASN A 205 60.26 -3.34 10.38
CA ASN A 205 59.30 -2.81 9.40
C ASN A 205 58.60 -1.53 9.89
N THR A 206 59.10 -0.87 10.95
CA THR A 206 58.59 0.43 11.39
C THR A 206 59.38 1.58 10.74
N ASP A 207 58.86 2.79 10.90
CA ASP A 207 59.42 4.06 10.42
C ASP A 207 60.43 4.69 11.39
N THR A 208 60.72 4.04 12.50
CA THR A 208 61.64 4.50 13.55
C THR A 208 62.70 3.47 13.85
N VAL A 209 63.83 3.87 14.44
CA VAL A 209 64.85 2.93 14.91
C VAL A 209 64.26 2.06 16.02
N GLN A 210 64.45 0.75 15.94
CA GLN A 210 63.99 -0.22 16.93
C GLN A 210 65.18 -1.03 17.46
N SER A 211 64.97 -1.78 18.53
CA SER A 211 65.96 -2.70 19.08
C SER A 211 65.34 -4.02 19.50
N VAL A 212 66.15 -5.08 19.47
CA VAL A 212 65.82 -6.36 20.07
C VAL A 212 66.93 -6.76 21.01
N THR A 213 66.59 -7.07 22.25
CA THR A 213 67.49 -7.70 23.21
C THR A 213 67.23 -9.20 23.19
N PHE A 214 68.20 -9.97 22.70
CA PHE A 214 68.20 -11.41 22.78
C PHE A 214 68.89 -11.86 24.06
N ILE A 215 68.24 -12.74 24.83
CA ILE A 215 68.79 -13.37 26.02
C ILE A 215 68.83 -14.87 25.75
N ILE A 216 70.04 -15.41 25.65
CA ILE A 216 70.29 -16.83 25.44
C ILE A 216 70.52 -17.46 26.80
N ARG A 217 69.66 -18.38 27.20
CA ARG A 217 69.76 -19.11 28.46
C ARG A 217 70.16 -20.55 28.19
N ASN A 218 71.18 -21.02 28.89
CA ASN A 218 71.40 -22.45 28.99
C ASN A 218 70.58 -23.04 30.14
N LEU A 219 69.66 -23.91 29.80
CA LEU A 219 68.75 -24.61 30.69
C LEU A 219 69.23 -26.01 31.09
N THR A 220 70.47 -26.40 30.76
CA THR A 220 71.04 -27.69 31.21
C THR A 220 71.08 -27.78 32.74
N ASP A 221 71.42 -26.68 33.42
CA ASP A 221 71.45 -26.58 34.88
C ASP A 221 70.31 -25.66 35.37
N CYS A 222 69.64 -26.04 36.47
CA CYS A 222 68.57 -25.24 37.07
C CYS A 222 68.91 -24.92 38.53
N PRO A 223 69.04 -23.63 38.93
CA PRO A 223 68.82 -22.43 38.11
C PRO A 223 69.93 -22.19 37.08
N SER A 224 69.57 -21.64 35.92
CA SER A 224 70.54 -21.36 34.85
C SER A 224 71.54 -20.30 35.28
N VAL A 225 72.83 -20.64 35.28
CA VAL A 225 73.94 -19.71 35.60
C VAL A 225 74.56 -19.06 34.38
N ASP A 226 74.39 -19.65 33.19
CA ASP A 226 74.92 -19.10 31.94
C ASP A 226 73.80 -18.36 31.16
N SER A 227 73.93 -17.04 31.07
CA SER A 227 73.11 -16.20 30.19
C SER A 227 73.95 -15.23 29.38
N THR A 228 73.74 -15.19 28.08
CA THR A 228 74.35 -14.20 27.19
C THR A 228 73.27 -13.23 26.72
N GLU A 229 73.50 -11.94 26.94
CA GLU A 229 72.62 -10.87 26.47
C GLU A 229 73.23 -10.17 25.25
N VAL A 230 72.42 -9.98 24.21
CA VAL A 230 72.83 -9.40 22.94
C VAL A 230 71.80 -8.37 22.50
N VAL A 231 72.21 -7.12 22.32
CA VAL A 231 71.34 -6.05 21.83
C VAL A 231 71.62 -5.81 20.36
N VAL A 232 70.58 -5.85 19.54
CA VAL A 232 70.62 -5.51 18.12
C VAL A 232 69.79 -4.24 17.91
N THR A 233 70.42 -3.15 17.49
CA THR A 233 69.75 -1.91 17.09
C THR A 233 69.53 -1.94 15.58
N ILE A 234 68.30 -1.71 15.14
CA ILE A 234 67.87 -1.93 13.76
C ILE A 234 67.28 -0.62 13.21
N PRO A 235 67.89 -0.02 12.18
CA PRO A 235 67.33 1.16 11.52
C PRO A 235 65.92 0.92 10.97
N ALA A 236 65.17 2.01 10.73
CA ALA A 236 63.85 1.95 10.13
C ALA A 236 63.87 1.23 8.77
N CYS A 237 62.89 0.35 8.53
CA CYS A 237 62.76 -0.45 7.31
C CYS A 237 64.01 -1.29 6.93
N CYS A 238 64.87 -1.65 7.89
CA CYS A 238 66.11 -2.41 7.65
C CYS A 238 66.16 -3.72 8.46
N SER A 239 67.12 -4.59 8.13
CA SER A 239 67.44 -5.78 8.91
C SER A 239 68.88 -5.76 9.38
N GLU A 240 69.13 -6.19 10.60
CA GLU A 240 70.47 -6.35 11.17
C GLU A 240 70.64 -7.78 11.71
N ASP A 241 71.88 -8.27 11.68
CA ASP A 241 72.22 -9.58 12.22
C ASP A 241 73.54 -9.55 13.00
N THR A 242 73.70 -10.54 13.87
CA THR A 242 74.90 -10.73 14.67
C THR A 242 75.05 -12.20 15.03
N GLU A 243 76.28 -12.61 15.31
CA GLU A 243 76.61 -13.97 15.72
C GLU A 243 77.27 -13.97 17.09
N VAL A 244 76.83 -14.90 17.94
CA VAL A 244 77.40 -15.08 19.27
C VAL A 244 77.66 -16.54 19.56
N ALA A 245 78.66 -16.80 20.40
CA ALA A 245 78.96 -18.16 20.82
C ALA A 245 77.80 -18.72 21.66
N ILE A 246 77.47 -19.99 21.44
CA ILE A 246 76.58 -20.72 22.35
C ILE A 246 77.29 -20.80 23.71
N PRO A 247 76.67 -20.38 24.81
CA PRO A 247 77.30 -20.49 26.12
C PRO A 247 77.57 -21.95 26.44
N GLY A 248 78.72 -22.21 27.08
CA GLY A 248 79.24 -23.50 27.57
C GLY A 248 79.51 -24.58 26.51
N THR A 249 79.57 -25.85 26.92
CA THR A 249 80.14 -26.94 26.09
C THR A 249 79.30 -28.21 26.08
N GLY A 250 79.45 -29.02 25.03
CA GLY A 250 78.73 -30.30 24.88
C GLY A 250 77.29 -30.10 24.40
N GLN A 251 76.45 -31.10 24.62
CA GLN A 251 75.02 -30.99 24.33
C GLN A 251 74.36 -30.05 25.34
N ARG A 252 73.55 -29.10 24.86
CA ARG A 252 72.91 -28.08 25.70
C ARG A 252 71.41 -28.03 25.44
N ASN A 253 70.65 -27.67 26.46
CA ASN A 253 69.25 -27.32 26.31
C ASN A 253 69.14 -25.80 26.40
N LEU A 254 68.73 -25.12 25.34
CA LEU A 254 68.72 -23.66 25.28
C LEU A 254 67.30 -23.11 25.18
N GLU A 255 67.12 -21.89 25.69
CA GLU A 255 66.00 -21.02 25.35
C GLU A 255 66.59 -19.69 24.88
N VAL A 256 66.06 -19.16 23.78
CA VAL A 256 66.35 -17.77 23.40
C VAL A 256 65.09 -16.93 23.55
N ARG A 257 65.24 -15.87 24.32
CA ARG A 257 64.22 -14.85 24.58
C ARG A 257 64.56 -13.64 23.74
N ALA A 258 63.59 -13.07 23.04
CA ALA A 258 63.72 -11.81 22.34
C ALA A 258 62.79 -10.78 22.97
N ILE A 259 63.37 -9.69 23.44
CA ILE A 259 62.66 -8.53 23.98
C ILE A 259 62.73 -7.42 22.94
N ARG A 260 61.61 -7.18 22.25
CA ARG A 260 61.50 -6.16 21.20
C ARG A 260 61.13 -4.82 21.81
N SER A 261 61.71 -3.72 21.31
CA SER A 261 61.31 -2.35 21.71
C SER A 261 59.89 -1.99 21.28
N SER A 262 59.37 -2.65 20.24
CA SER A 262 57.98 -2.57 19.80
C SER A 262 57.41 -3.97 19.62
N ALA A 263 56.16 -4.15 20.07
CA ALA A 263 55.48 -5.43 19.99
C ALA A 263 54.89 -5.74 18.60
N THR A 264 54.85 -4.75 17.72
CA THR A 264 54.46 -4.90 16.31
C THR A 264 55.54 -4.35 15.39
N GLY A 265 55.60 -4.85 14.15
CA GLY A 265 56.53 -4.35 13.12
C GLY A 265 57.98 -4.82 13.26
N VAL A 266 58.40 -5.41 14.38
CA VAL A 266 59.75 -5.99 14.54
C VAL A 266 59.69 -7.51 14.47
N LEU A 267 60.29 -8.10 13.43
CA LEU A 267 60.35 -9.55 13.24
C LEU A 267 61.73 -10.06 13.68
N VAL A 268 61.76 -11.26 14.25
CA VAL A 268 62.98 -11.91 14.73
C VAL A 268 63.22 -13.24 14.04
N TYR A 269 64.47 -13.61 13.94
CA TYR A 269 64.93 -14.87 13.38
C TYR A 269 66.13 -15.36 14.20
N LEU A 270 66.20 -16.65 14.41
CA LEU A 270 67.36 -17.30 15.00
C LEU A 270 67.72 -18.54 14.18
N ALA A 271 69.02 -18.79 14.05
CA ALA A 271 69.52 -20.10 13.67
C ALA A 271 70.75 -20.44 14.49
N THR A 272 70.95 -21.71 14.78
CA THR A 272 72.23 -22.21 15.27
C THR A 272 73.07 -22.70 14.11
N LYS A 273 74.39 -22.68 14.25
CA LYS A 273 75.30 -23.22 13.23
C LYS A 273 76.51 -23.91 13.84
N THR A 274 77.10 -24.79 13.05
CA THR A 274 78.41 -25.38 13.37
C THR A 274 79.53 -24.35 13.22
N GLY A 275 80.62 -24.54 13.96
CA GLY A 275 81.79 -23.64 13.89
C GLY A 275 81.62 -22.34 14.68
N ALA A 276 82.74 -21.64 14.87
CA ALA A 276 82.83 -20.44 15.70
C ALA A 276 82.09 -19.23 15.10
N PRO A 277 81.77 -18.20 15.92
CA PRO A 277 81.19 -16.96 15.42
C PRO A 277 82.04 -16.35 14.30
N PHE A 278 81.37 -15.83 13.28
CA PHE A 278 81.90 -15.24 12.07
C PHE A 278 82.76 -16.18 11.19
N SER A 279 82.76 -17.49 11.47
CA SER A 279 83.40 -18.50 10.61
C SER A 279 82.38 -19.27 9.75
N MET A 280 82.89 -19.99 8.73
CA MET A 280 82.06 -20.91 7.92
C MET A 280 81.47 -22.02 8.79
N GLY A 281 80.21 -22.34 8.54
CA GLY A 281 79.42 -23.28 9.34
C GLY A 281 78.10 -23.63 8.66
N SER A 282 77.56 -24.80 8.99
CA SER A 282 76.24 -25.24 8.52
C SER A 282 75.18 -24.90 9.55
N LYS A 283 74.04 -24.37 9.12
CA LYS A 283 72.87 -24.15 10.01
C LYS A 283 72.30 -25.49 10.46
N VAL A 284 71.85 -25.57 11.72
CA VAL A 284 71.29 -26.79 12.31
C VAL A 284 69.84 -26.56 12.74
N ASN A 285 69.61 -25.77 13.78
CA ASN A 285 68.27 -25.35 14.18
C ASN A 285 67.93 -23.99 13.56
N GLU A 286 66.67 -23.79 13.16
CA GLU A 286 66.17 -22.54 12.58
C GLU A 286 64.79 -22.20 13.19
N PHE A 287 64.63 -20.95 13.64
CA PHE A 287 63.40 -20.40 14.20
C PHE A 287 63.05 -19.11 13.46
N LYS A 288 62.09 -19.22 12.54
CA LYS A 288 61.47 -18.08 11.84
C LYS A 288 60.52 -17.36 12.78
N HIS A 289 60.25 -16.09 12.52
CA HIS A 289 59.41 -15.27 13.40
C HIS A 289 58.08 -15.91 13.84
N ALA A 290 57.41 -16.64 12.95
CA ALA A 290 56.13 -17.30 13.24
C ALA A 290 56.25 -18.49 14.22
N GLU A 291 57.46 -19.01 14.44
CA GLU A 291 57.75 -20.11 15.37
C GLU A 291 58.10 -19.58 16.77
N TRP A 292 58.24 -18.27 16.93
CA TRP A 292 58.42 -17.65 18.24
C TRP A 292 57.08 -17.48 18.94
N ILE A 293 57.03 -17.90 20.20
CA ILE A 293 55.82 -17.85 21.02
C ILE A 293 55.81 -16.53 21.82
N PRO A 294 54.76 -15.71 21.70
CA PRO A 294 54.61 -14.52 22.54
C PRO A 294 54.26 -14.93 23.98
N VAL A 295 54.93 -14.31 24.95
CA VAL A 295 54.69 -14.54 26.38
C VAL A 295 54.41 -13.23 27.09
N ALA A 296 53.60 -13.23 28.15
CA ALA A 296 53.24 -11.99 28.85
C ALA A 296 54.43 -11.38 29.61
N THR A 297 55.27 -12.23 30.21
CA THR A 297 56.49 -11.85 30.93
C THR A 297 57.45 -13.03 30.91
N PHE A 298 58.73 -12.75 31.14
CA PHE A 298 59.74 -13.75 31.41
C PHE A 298 59.91 -13.99 32.91
N CYS A 299 60.32 -15.19 33.30
CA CYS A 299 60.78 -15.44 34.67
C CYS A 299 62.07 -14.64 34.92
N THR A 300 62.06 -13.83 35.98
CA THR A 300 63.21 -13.11 36.54
C THR A 300 64.12 -14.03 37.32
#